data_AF-A0A7Y7DIE8-F1
#
_entry.id   AF-A0A7Y7DIE8-F1
#
_cell.length_a   1.000
_cell.length_b   1.000
_cell.length_c   1.000
_cell.angle_alpha   90.00
_cell.angle_beta   90.00
_cell.angle_gamma   90.00
#
_symmetry.space_group_name_H-M   'P 1'
#
loop_
_entity.id
_entity.type
_entity.pdbx_description
1 polymer ?
#
loop_
_entity_poly.entity_id
_entity_poly.type
_entity_poly.pdbx_seq_one_letter_code
_entity_poly.pdbx_strand_id
1 'polypeptide(L)'
;MVFDAAKSQGIGGDMYNVITPKNATMFMNMPGMKIRKSIALDQFVKYDNSNKVPSKNDLVKTGNIKSILGFACHEYTYKSNEGTMTFWVTKERFPIEGTFIPMLGMKNNQTFGGFVMELNFTTTTDSSSIKVVKINQNKKLVINTKEYKSMGF
;
A
#
# COMPACT_ATOMS: atom_id res chain seq x y z
N MET A 1 11.84 12.77 -7.30
CA MET A 1 12.50 11.72 -6.49
C MET A 1 11.66 10.45 -6.59
N VAL A 2 12.16 9.45 -7.32
CA VAL A 2 11.54 8.13 -7.46
C VAL A 2 11.82 7.35 -6.18
N PHE A 3 10.79 6.79 -5.54
CA PHE A 3 11.01 5.78 -4.50
C PHE A 3 11.57 4.54 -5.20
N ASP A 4 12.87 4.36 -5.03
CA ASP A 4 13.61 3.22 -5.55
C ASP A 4 13.59 2.12 -4.49
N ALA A 5 12.73 1.12 -4.68
CA ALA A 5 12.57 0.00 -3.78
C ALA A 5 13.86 -0.82 -3.65
N ALA A 6 14.76 -0.77 -4.65
CA ALA A 6 16.05 -1.46 -4.60
C ALA A 6 17.01 -0.87 -3.53
N LYS A 7 16.80 0.37 -3.08
CA LYS A 7 17.54 0.99 -1.96
C LYS A 7 16.86 0.81 -0.60
N SER A 8 15.74 0.09 -0.53
CA SER A 8 15.01 -0.16 0.72
C SER A 8 15.44 -1.44 1.44
N GLN A 9 16.48 -2.14 0.94
CA GLN A 9 17.08 -3.27 1.65
C GLN A 9 17.50 -2.84 3.07
N GLY A 10 16.74 -3.26 4.07
CA GLY A 10 17.17 -3.28 5.47
C GLY A 10 17.05 -1.98 6.26
N ILE A 11 16.29 -0.97 5.83
CA ILE A 11 16.03 0.18 6.72
C ILE A 11 14.93 -0.22 7.71
N GLY A 12 15.32 -0.93 8.77
CA GLY A 12 14.46 -1.12 9.94
C GLY A 12 13.96 0.24 10.42
N GLY A 13 12.67 0.38 10.67
CA GLY A 13 12.06 1.65 11.05
C GLY A 13 10.55 1.62 10.92
N ASP A 14 9.86 2.34 11.79
CA ASP A 14 8.40 2.41 11.72
C ASP A 14 7.98 3.47 10.70
N MET A 15 7.06 3.10 9.81
CA MET A 15 6.35 4.05 8.96
C MET A 15 4.90 4.16 9.43
N TYR A 16 4.47 5.37 9.76
CA TYR A 16 3.08 5.67 10.09
C TYR A 16 2.46 6.52 8.98
N ASN A 17 1.47 5.96 8.29
CA ASN A 17 0.65 6.70 7.34
C ASN A 17 -0.64 7.14 8.06
N VAL A 18 -0.76 8.45 8.32
CA VAL A 18 -1.95 9.07 8.91
C VAL A 18 -2.75 9.73 7.80
N ILE A 19 -3.98 9.25 7.61
CA ILE A 19 -4.83 9.67 6.50
C ILE A 19 -6.05 10.35 7.11
N THR A 20 -6.34 11.55 6.63
CA THR A 20 -7.53 12.31 6.99
C THR A 20 -8.31 12.66 5.72
N PRO A 21 -9.56 13.11 5.81
CA PRO A 21 -10.31 13.55 4.63
C PRO A 21 -9.64 14.68 3.83
N LYS A 22 -8.68 15.42 4.43
CA LYS A 22 -8.01 16.57 3.79
C LYS A 22 -6.60 16.26 3.29
N ASN A 23 -5.86 15.41 4.01
CA ASN A 23 -4.44 15.18 3.75
C ASN A 23 -4.02 13.77 4.10
N ALA A 24 -2.90 13.36 3.50
CA ALA A 24 -2.15 12.20 3.92
C ALA A 24 -0.77 12.63 4.44
N THR A 25 -0.44 12.20 5.64
CA THR A 25 0.84 12.48 6.28
C THR A 25 1.58 11.18 6.58
N MET A 26 2.76 11.05 5.99
CA MET A 26 3.69 9.95 6.24
C MET A 26 4.72 10.39 7.28
N PHE A 27 4.87 9.59 8.33
CA PHE A 27 5.90 9.71 9.35
C PHE A 27 6.84 8.52 9.24
N MET A 28 8.09 8.78 8.87
CA MET A 28 9.14 7.76 8.77
C MET A 28 10.08 7.89 9.96
N ASN A 29 10.13 6.87 10.80
CA ASN A 29 11.03 6.76 11.95
C ASN A 29 12.16 5.79 11.59
N MET A 30 13.23 6.30 11.01
CA MET A 30 14.42 5.53 10.65
C MET A 30 15.53 5.75 11.69
N PRO A 31 16.48 4.82 11.85
CA PRO A 31 17.66 5.00 12.70
C PRO A 31 18.35 6.34 12.37
N GLY A 32 18.46 7.20 13.38
CA GLY A 32 19.11 8.52 13.25
C GLY A 32 18.31 9.60 12.52
N MET A 33 17.10 9.31 12.01
CA MET A 33 16.33 10.32 11.26
C MET A 33 14.81 10.08 11.29
N LYS A 34 14.08 11.11 11.74
CA LYS A 34 12.61 11.17 11.71
C LYS A 34 12.15 12.18 10.66
N ILE A 35 11.41 11.72 9.66
CA ILE A 35 10.92 12.56 8.55
C ILE A 35 9.40 12.58 8.52
N ARG A 36 8.82 13.78 8.33
CA ARG A 36 7.41 13.95 8.00
C ARG A 36 7.25 14.47 6.57
N LYS A 37 6.35 13.86 5.81
CA LYS A 37 5.89 14.35 4.51
C LYS A 37 4.36 14.41 4.51
N SER A 38 3.81 15.58 4.21
CA SER A 38 2.35 15.76 4.07
C SER A 38 2.04 16.15 2.63
N ILE A 39 1.02 15.53 2.06
CA ILE A 39 0.46 15.95 0.77
C ILE A 39 -1.06 16.02 0.88
N ALA A 40 -1.67 16.90 0.08
CA ALA A 40 -3.13 17.00 0.00
C ALA A 40 -3.70 15.68 -0.54
N LEU A 41 -4.87 15.28 -0.05
CA LEU A 41 -5.44 13.97 -0.41
C LEU A 41 -5.70 13.86 -1.92
N ASP A 42 -6.15 14.95 -2.56
CA ASP A 42 -6.38 15.00 -4.00
C ASP A 42 -5.06 14.84 -4.80
N GLN A 43 -3.96 15.43 -4.32
CA GLN A 43 -2.63 15.27 -4.90
C GLN A 43 -2.06 13.87 -4.65
N PHE A 44 -2.34 13.29 -3.48
CA PHE A 44 -1.96 11.92 -3.16
C PHE A 44 -2.67 10.92 -4.08
N VAL A 45 -3.98 11.06 -4.25
CA VAL A 45 -4.80 10.18 -5.09
C VAL A 45 -4.47 10.36 -6.57
N LYS A 46 -3.93 11.52 -6.97
CA LYS A 46 -3.37 11.79 -8.30
C LYS A 46 -1.94 11.26 -8.50
N TYR A 47 -1.27 10.71 -7.46
CA TYR A 47 0.05 10.13 -7.63
C TYR A 47 -0.05 8.89 -8.54
N ASP A 48 0.28 9.12 -9.81
CA ASP A 48 0.02 8.17 -10.87
C ASP A 48 1.10 7.08 -10.91
N ASN A 49 0.85 6.00 -10.18
CA ASN A 49 1.62 4.77 -10.27
C ASN A 49 1.09 3.84 -11.38
N SER A 50 0.25 4.30 -12.32
CA SER A 50 -0.32 3.45 -13.37
C SER A 50 0.74 2.75 -14.24
N ASN A 51 1.89 3.38 -14.46
CA ASN A 51 3.02 2.74 -15.16
C ASN A 51 3.65 1.60 -14.35
N LYS A 52 3.32 1.47 -13.06
CA LYS A 52 3.84 0.46 -12.13
C LYS A 52 2.75 -0.48 -11.61
N VAL A 53 1.49 -0.26 -11.98
CA VAL A 53 0.35 -1.06 -11.55
C VAL A 53 -0.35 -1.57 -12.80
N PRO A 54 -0.58 -2.89 -12.92
CA PRO A 54 -1.21 -3.47 -14.09
C PRO A 54 -2.56 -2.85 -14.41
N SER A 55 -2.88 -2.74 -15.69
CA SER A 55 -4.23 -2.32 -16.07
C SER A 55 -5.24 -3.40 -15.69
N LYS A 56 -6.52 -3.04 -15.54
CA LYS A 56 -7.61 -3.98 -15.24
C LYS A 56 -7.67 -5.16 -16.21
N ASN A 57 -7.31 -4.94 -17.47
CA ASN A 57 -7.37 -5.96 -18.51
C ASN A 57 -6.24 -6.99 -18.39
N ASP A 58 -5.16 -6.65 -17.67
CA ASP A 58 -4.01 -7.54 -17.52
C ASP A 58 -4.12 -8.43 -16.27
N LEU A 59 -5.16 -8.22 -15.45
CA LEU A 59 -5.36 -8.92 -14.19
C LEU A 59 -6.37 -10.04 -14.32
N VAL A 60 -5.87 -11.25 -14.09
CA VAL A 60 -6.65 -12.48 -14.20
C VAL A 60 -7.09 -12.90 -12.82
N LYS A 61 -8.41 -12.99 -12.59
CA LYS A 61 -8.97 -13.64 -11.41
C LYS A 61 -8.75 -15.14 -11.53
N THR A 62 -8.10 -15.77 -10.57
CA THR A 62 -7.70 -17.20 -10.68
C THR A 62 -8.79 -18.16 -10.24
N GLY A 63 -9.78 -17.68 -9.47
CA GLY A 63 -10.81 -18.52 -8.83
C GLY A 63 -10.43 -18.93 -7.41
N ASN A 64 -9.17 -18.75 -6.99
CA ASN A 64 -8.74 -19.05 -5.63
C ASN A 64 -9.37 -18.09 -4.61
N ILE A 65 -9.72 -18.63 -3.44
CA ILE A 65 -10.34 -17.91 -2.33
C ILE A 65 -9.65 -18.34 -1.04
N LYS A 66 -9.29 -17.39 -0.18
CA LYS A 66 -8.80 -17.67 1.18
C LYS A 66 -9.33 -16.65 2.18
N SER A 67 -9.37 -17.03 3.46
CA SER A 67 -9.69 -16.09 4.54
C SER A 67 -8.41 -15.41 5.05
N ILE A 68 -8.43 -14.08 5.17
CA ILE A 68 -7.37 -13.30 5.82
C ILE A 68 -8.02 -12.45 6.90
N LEU A 69 -7.69 -12.72 8.18
CA LEU A 69 -8.25 -12.01 9.34
C LEU A 69 -9.80 -12.00 9.37
N GLY A 70 -10.43 -13.07 8.86
CA GLY A 70 -11.89 -13.21 8.79
C GLY A 70 -12.52 -12.73 7.49
N PHE A 71 -11.78 -12.03 6.62
CA PHE A 71 -12.28 -11.53 5.33
C PHE A 71 -12.08 -12.55 4.21
N ALA A 72 -13.10 -12.81 3.40
CA ALA A 72 -12.98 -13.57 2.18
C ALA A 72 -12.19 -12.76 1.13
N CYS A 73 -11.05 -13.32 0.71
CA CYS A 73 -10.16 -12.69 -0.25
C CYS A 73 -10.09 -13.54 -1.52
N HIS A 74 -10.31 -12.91 -2.68
CA HIS A 74 -10.13 -13.53 -3.99
C HIS A 74 -8.74 -13.22 -4.53
N GLU A 75 -8.14 -14.22 -5.18
CA GLU A 75 -6.84 -14.06 -5.81
C GLU A 75 -6.97 -13.49 -7.23
N TYR A 76 -6.07 -12.55 -7.52
CA TYR A 76 -5.84 -12.00 -8.84
C TYR A 76 -4.35 -12.04 -9.15
N THR A 77 -4.00 -12.37 -10.39
CA THR A 77 -2.62 -12.45 -10.85
C THR A 77 -2.38 -11.53 -12.03
N TYR A 78 -1.20 -10.91 -12.05
CA TYR A 78 -0.64 -10.25 -13.22
C TYR A 78 0.72 -10.84 -13.53
N LYS A 79 0.99 -11.06 -14.81
CA LYS A 79 2.29 -11.53 -15.30
C LYS A 79 2.80 -10.52 -16.33
N SER A 80 4.04 -10.08 -16.14
CA SER A 80 4.80 -9.32 -17.13
C SER A 80 6.14 -10.02 -17.39
N ASN A 81 6.91 -9.46 -18.32
CA ASN A 81 8.27 -9.91 -18.57
C ASN A 81 9.20 -9.70 -17.35
N GLU A 82 8.81 -8.83 -16.42
CA GLU A 82 9.61 -8.48 -15.23
C GLU A 82 9.29 -9.35 -14.02
N GLY A 83 8.14 -10.05 -14.02
CA GLY A 83 7.75 -10.89 -12.91
C GLY A 83 6.26 -11.18 -12.81
N THR A 84 5.86 -11.80 -11.71
CA THR A 84 4.49 -12.11 -11.35
C THR A 84 4.09 -11.32 -10.11
N MET A 85 2.92 -10.70 -10.16
CA MET A 85 2.24 -10.10 -9.01
C MET A 85 1.00 -10.92 -8.66
N THR A 86 0.80 -11.18 -7.38
CA THR A 86 -0.40 -11.86 -6.86
C THR A 86 -1.05 -11.00 -5.80
N PHE A 87 -2.34 -10.72 -5.97
CA PHE A 87 -3.13 -9.87 -5.09
C PHE A 87 -4.24 -10.69 -4.45
N TRP A 88 -4.41 -10.57 -3.12
CA TRP A 88 -5.54 -11.12 -2.40
C TRP A 88 -6.46 -9.99 -1.97
N VAL A 89 -7.65 -9.93 -2.58
CA VAL A 89 -8.56 -8.78 -2.47
C VAL A 89 -9.86 -9.19 -1.81
N THR A 90 -10.24 -8.49 -0.74
CA THR A 90 -11.59 -8.59 -0.16
C THR A 90 -12.50 -7.50 -0.70
N LYS A 91 -13.74 -7.85 -1.03
CA LYS A 91 -14.79 -6.88 -1.41
C LYS A 91 -15.73 -6.54 -0.25
N GLU A 92 -15.50 -7.16 0.91
CA GLU A 92 -16.27 -6.84 2.11
C GLU A 92 -15.93 -5.43 2.59
N ARG A 93 -16.81 -4.87 3.42
CA ARG A 93 -16.60 -3.54 4.00
C ARG A 93 -15.38 -3.57 4.92
N PHE A 94 -14.29 -2.97 4.46
CA PHE A 94 -13.08 -2.83 5.25
C PHE A 94 -13.19 -1.61 6.18
N PRO A 95 -12.72 -1.67 7.44
CA PRO A 95 -12.90 -0.61 8.44
C PRO A 95 -11.98 0.61 8.24
N ILE A 96 -11.41 0.79 7.03
CA ILE A 96 -10.68 1.97 6.62
C ILE A 96 -11.41 2.56 5.41
N GLU A 97 -11.97 3.75 5.59
CA GLU A 97 -12.60 4.50 4.50
C GLU A 97 -11.52 5.15 3.64
N GLY A 98 -11.21 4.51 2.50
CA GLY A 98 -10.27 5.04 1.52
C GLY A 98 -9.69 3.93 0.65
N THR A 99 -9.67 4.16 -0.66
CA THR A 99 -8.94 3.38 -1.69
C THR A 99 -7.42 3.53 -1.55
N PHE A 100 -6.91 3.59 -0.33
CA PHE A 100 -5.63 4.24 -0.04
C PHE A 100 -4.60 3.22 0.41
N ILE A 101 -3.98 2.55 -0.56
CA ILE A 101 -2.57 2.21 -0.49
C ILE A 101 -2.01 2.43 -1.91
N PRO A 102 -1.22 3.49 -2.17
CA PRO A 102 -0.59 3.68 -3.48
C PRO A 102 0.55 2.67 -3.71
N MET A 103 0.92 1.89 -2.69
CA MET A 103 1.75 0.69 -2.85
C MET A 103 0.97 -0.52 -3.41
N LEU A 104 -0.37 -0.52 -3.40
CA LEU A 104 -1.21 -1.69 -3.70
C LEU A 104 -2.36 -1.39 -4.68
N GLY A 105 -2.19 -0.39 -5.54
CA GLY A 105 -2.98 -0.26 -6.77
C GLY A 105 -4.49 -0.06 -6.57
N MET A 106 -4.89 1.13 -6.11
CA MET A 106 -6.30 1.53 -6.16
C MET A 106 -6.44 2.93 -6.76
N LYS A 107 -6.90 2.97 -8.01
CA LYS A 107 -7.58 4.14 -8.57
C LYS A 107 -9.08 3.90 -8.47
N ASN A 108 -9.85 4.97 -8.45
CA ASN A 108 -11.32 4.96 -8.51
C ASN A 108 -11.88 4.31 -9.81
N ASN A 109 -11.01 3.94 -10.77
CA ASN A 109 -11.34 3.08 -11.91
C ASN A 109 -10.93 1.63 -11.66
N GLN A 110 -11.67 0.96 -10.78
CA GLN A 110 -12.13 -0.43 -10.86
C GLN A 110 -11.15 -1.56 -11.27
N THR A 111 -9.87 -1.54 -10.92
CA THR A 111 -9.04 -2.73 -11.21
C THR A 111 -9.50 -3.96 -10.42
N PHE A 112 -9.79 -3.82 -9.10
CA PHE A 112 -10.20 -4.96 -8.25
C PHE A 112 -11.50 -4.74 -7.44
N GLY A 113 -11.95 -3.49 -7.25
CA GLY A 113 -13.19 -3.17 -6.55
C GLY A 113 -13.25 -3.64 -5.08
N GLY A 114 -12.13 -3.60 -4.36
CA GLY A 114 -12.02 -4.08 -2.98
C GLY A 114 -10.68 -3.70 -2.34
N PHE A 115 -10.43 -4.16 -1.12
CA PHE A 115 -9.21 -3.90 -0.35
C PHE A 115 -8.17 -5.03 -0.51
N VAL A 116 -6.91 -4.70 -0.78
CA VAL A 116 -5.81 -5.68 -0.92
C VAL A 116 -5.29 -6.06 0.48
N MET A 117 -5.51 -7.31 0.88
CA MET A 117 -5.09 -7.86 2.17
C MET A 117 -3.69 -8.49 2.13
N GLU A 118 -3.24 -8.90 0.94
CA GLU A 118 -1.91 -9.43 0.70
C GLU A 118 -1.49 -9.16 -0.75
N LEU A 119 -0.23 -8.76 -0.93
CA LEU A 119 0.45 -8.66 -2.21
C LEU A 119 1.71 -9.50 -2.16
N ASN A 120 1.91 -10.32 -3.17
CA ASN A 120 3.18 -11.00 -3.41
C ASN A 120 3.72 -10.53 -4.77
N PHE A 121 5.02 -10.27 -4.81
CA PHE A 121 5.75 -9.94 -6.01
C PHE A 121 6.93 -10.89 -6.15
N THR A 122 7.13 -11.41 -7.35
CA THR A 122 8.23 -12.31 -7.67
C THR A 122 8.80 -11.92 -9.02
N THR A 123 10.07 -11.54 -9.04
CA THR A 123 10.87 -11.38 -10.26
C THR A 123 11.74 -12.62 -10.48
N THR A 124 12.59 -12.59 -11.49
CA THR A 124 13.61 -13.63 -11.71
C THR A 124 14.66 -13.69 -10.60
N THR A 125 14.89 -12.58 -9.89
CA THR A 125 15.97 -12.45 -8.90
C THR A 125 15.47 -12.34 -7.47
N ASP A 126 14.27 -11.80 -7.27
CA ASP A 126 13.81 -11.36 -5.96
C ASP A 126 12.35 -11.73 -5.72
N SER A 127 11.98 -11.84 -4.46
CA SER A 127 10.59 -11.92 -4.06
C SER A 127 10.33 -11.02 -2.87
N SER A 128 9.13 -10.44 -2.82
CA SER A 128 8.68 -9.59 -1.73
C SER A 128 7.20 -9.82 -1.46
N SER A 129 6.80 -9.69 -0.20
CA SER A 129 5.41 -9.82 0.20
C SER A 129 5.03 -8.72 1.18
N ILE A 130 3.79 -8.25 1.05
CA ILE A 130 3.16 -7.31 1.97
C ILE A 130 1.85 -7.95 2.40
N LYS A 131 1.66 -8.05 3.72
CA LYS A 131 0.47 -8.69 4.29
C LYS A 131 -0.10 -7.88 5.44
N VAL A 132 -1.42 -7.76 5.48
CA VAL A 132 -2.12 -7.27 6.66
C VAL A 132 -2.11 -8.35 7.74
N VAL A 133 -1.40 -8.07 8.84
CA VAL A 133 -1.24 -9.02 9.95
C VAL A 133 -2.16 -8.76 11.13
N LYS A 134 -2.68 -7.53 11.28
CA LYS A 134 -3.56 -7.15 12.38
C LYS A 134 -4.40 -5.92 12.02
N ILE A 135 -5.65 -5.91 12.48
CA ILE A 135 -6.55 -4.75 12.41
C ILE A 135 -6.94 -4.40 13.85
N ASN A 136 -6.72 -3.15 14.26
CA ASN A 136 -7.13 -2.68 15.59
C ASN A 136 -7.85 -1.34 15.46
N GLN A 137 -9.18 -1.39 15.55
CA GLN A 137 -10.05 -0.22 15.44
C GLN A 137 -10.01 0.67 16.69
N ASN A 138 -9.54 0.14 17.82
CA ASN A 138 -9.51 0.82 19.12
C ASN A 138 -8.09 1.26 19.52
N LYS A 139 -7.12 1.20 18.60
CA LYS A 139 -5.74 1.58 18.90
C LYS A 139 -5.61 3.10 18.97
N LYS A 140 -5.22 3.62 20.15
CA LYS A 140 -4.75 5.00 20.27
C LYS A 140 -3.27 5.07 19.89
N LEU A 141 -2.96 5.85 18.86
CA LEU A 141 -1.59 6.16 18.44
C LEU A 141 -1.30 7.65 18.72
N VAL A 142 -0.23 7.94 19.43
CA VAL A 142 0.24 9.32 19.69
C VAL A 142 1.55 9.51 18.94
N ILE A 143 1.60 10.51 18.06
CA ILE A 143 2.79 10.87 17.29
C ILE A 143 3.21 12.28 17.70
N ASN A 144 4.40 12.43 18.29
CA ASN A 144 4.98 13.74 18.56
C ASN A 144 5.52 14.33 17.25
N THR A 145 4.70 15.11 16.55
CA THR A 145 5.06 15.61 15.21
C THR A 145 6.26 16.57 15.21
N LYS A 146 6.63 17.15 16.36
CA LYS A 146 7.77 18.07 16.48
C LYS A 146 9.12 17.36 16.33
N GLU A 147 9.17 16.05 16.61
CA GLU A 147 10.39 15.25 16.45
C GLU A 147 10.68 14.90 14.99
N TYR A 148 9.74 15.13 14.09
CA TYR A 148 9.88 14.79 12.68
C TYR A 148 10.23 16.03 11.87
N LYS A 149 11.35 15.97 11.16
CA LYS A 149 11.75 17.02 10.23
C LYS A 149 10.79 17.03 9.04
N SER A 150 10.14 18.17 8.82
CA SER A 150 9.31 18.37 7.63
C SER A 150 10.22 18.48 6.42
N MET A 151 10.00 17.65 5.40
CA MET A 151 10.50 17.97 4.06
C MET A 151 9.47 18.89 3.41
N GLY A 152 9.76 20.19 3.39
CA GLY A 152 9.03 21.15 2.56
C GLY A 152 9.22 20.81 1.07
N PHE A 153 8.35 21.37 0.23
CA PHE A 153 8.60 21.44 -1.21
C PHE A 153 9.71 22.44 -1.49
#